data_AF-A0A1M5RJ80-F1
#
_entry.id   AF-A0A1M5RJ80-F1
#
_cell.length_a   1.000
_cell.length_b   1.000
_cell.length_c   1.000
_cell.angle_alpha   90.00
_cell.angle_beta   90.00
_cell.angle_gamma   90.00
#
_symmetry.space_group_name_H-M   'P 1'
#
loop_
_entity.id
_entity.type
_entity.pdbx_description
1 polymer ?
#
loop_
_entity_poly.entity_id
_entity_poly.type
_entity_poly.pdbx_seq_one_letter_code
_entity_poly.pdbx_strand_id
1 'polypeptide(L)'
;MNKLFKINLVLFSITAALYLIVYLGMLFSMVLGAAQILMSLVILYYFKTLSKTTKILFAFYLILAASVLSLVYLNSVFDNVLLYFGLPMLTALFHLYITYRIKIER
;
A
#
# COMPACT_ATOMS: atom_id res chain seq x y z
N MET A 1 -15.42 7.61 -3.03
CA MET A 1 -14.13 6.97 -2.64
C MET A 1 -13.76 7.17 -1.16
N ASN A 2 -14.56 7.91 -0.39
CA ASN A 2 -14.49 7.99 1.07
C ASN A 2 -14.36 6.64 1.80
N LYS A 3 -15.12 5.61 1.38
CA LYS A 3 -15.07 4.28 1.99
C LYS A 3 -13.70 3.60 1.80
N LEU A 4 -13.10 3.70 0.59
CA LEU A 4 -11.77 3.14 0.30
C LEU A 4 -10.69 3.75 1.19
N PHE A 5 -10.68 5.09 1.32
CA PHE A 5 -9.74 5.76 2.22
C PHE A 5 -9.92 5.32 3.67
N LYS A 6 -11.16 5.26 4.18
CA LYS A 6 -11.42 4.81 5.56
C LYS A 6 -10.95 3.38 5.79
N ILE A 7 -11.21 2.46 4.85
CA ILE A 7 -10.75 1.07 4.94
C ILE A 7 -9.23 1.02 4.94
N ASN A 8 -8.57 1.72 4.01
CA ASN A 8 -7.11 1.74 3.92
C ASN A 8 -6.47 2.35 5.19
N LEU A 9 -7.05 3.41 5.73
CA LEU A 9 -6.60 4.05 6.97
C LEU A 9 -6.69 3.08 8.14
N VAL A 10 -7.84 2.43 8.32
CA VAL A 10 -8.04 1.46 9.42
C VAL A 10 -7.08 0.29 9.30
N LEU A 11 -6.95 -0.30 8.11
CA LEU A 11 -6.04 -1.43 7.90
C LEU A 11 -4.58 -1.03 8.13
N PHE A 12 -4.16 0.13 7.63
CA PHE A 12 -2.82 0.67 7.87
C PHE A 12 -2.57 0.91 9.37
N SER A 13 -3.49 1.57 10.07
CA SER A 13 -3.36 1.87 11.49
C SER A 13 -3.33 0.61 12.36
N ILE A 14 -4.19 -0.37 12.08
CA ILE A 14 -4.16 -1.67 12.78
C ILE A 14 -2.81 -2.35 12.54
N THR A 15 -2.37 -2.45 11.28
CA THR A 15 -1.10 -3.11 10.94
C THR A 15 0.10 -2.39 11.58
N ALA A 16 0.10 -1.05 11.58
CA ALA A 16 1.11 -0.23 12.25
C ALA A 16 1.17 -0.49 13.77
N ALA A 17 0.01 -0.56 14.43
CA ALA A 17 -0.06 -0.90 15.85
C ALA A 17 0.41 -2.34 16.11
N LEU A 18 0.05 -3.27 15.23
CA LEU A 18 0.48 -4.66 15.32
C LEU A 18 1.97 -4.86 15.08
N TYR A 19 2.65 -3.94 14.40
CA TYR A 19 4.11 -3.98 14.30
C TYR A 19 4.83 -3.75 15.63
N LEU A 20 4.15 -3.25 16.68
CA LEU A 20 4.68 -3.27 18.05
C LEU A 20 4.84 -4.70 18.58
N ILE A 21 4.11 -5.65 18.00
CA ILE A 21 4.21 -7.10 18.25
C ILE A 21 4.66 -7.75 16.93
N VAL A 22 5.96 -7.71 16.67
CA VAL A 22 6.61 -8.04 15.37
C VAL A 22 5.97 -9.19 14.60
N TYR A 23 5.69 -10.32 15.26
CA TYR A 23 5.06 -11.50 14.65
C TYR A 23 3.64 -11.22 14.10
N LEU A 24 2.80 -10.54 14.88
CA LEU A 24 1.43 -10.21 14.47
C LEU A 24 1.41 -9.17 13.36
N GLY A 25 2.34 -8.20 13.42
CA GLY A 25 2.53 -7.20 12.37
C GLY A 25 2.83 -7.84 11.01
N MET A 26 3.70 -8.85 10.96
CA MET A 26 4.00 -9.56 9.70
C MET A 26 2.78 -10.25 9.10
N LEU A 27 2.02 -10.97 9.92
CA LEU A 27 0.81 -11.66 9.47
C LEU A 27 -0.22 -10.66 8.91
N PHE A 28 -0.44 -9.55 9.60
CA PHE A 28 -1.38 -8.53 9.15
C PHE A 28 -0.89 -7.73 7.94
N SER A 29 0.43 -7.63 7.72
CA SER A 29 0.98 -7.01 6.51
C SER A 29 0.64 -7.78 5.23
N MET A 30 0.46 -9.11 5.31
CA MET A 30 -0.06 -9.88 4.18
C MET A 30 -1.52 -9.49 3.87
N VAL A 31 -2.35 -9.34 4.90
CA VAL A 31 -3.74 -8.90 4.77
C VAL A 31 -3.82 -7.48 4.21
N LEU A 32 -2.97 -6.57 4.70
CA LEU A 32 -2.86 -5.21 4.20
C LEU A 32 -2.45 -5.18 2.73
N GLY A 33 -1.45 -5.97 2.33
CA GLY A 33 -1.00 -6.09 0.94
C GLY A 33 -2.10 -6.59 0.00
N ALA A 34 -2.82 -7.64 0.39
CA ALA A 34 -3.95 -8.15 -0.38
C ALA A 34 -5.06 -7.11 -0.54
N ALA A 35 -5.40 -6.39 0.55
CA ALA A 35 -6.35 -5.30 0.49
C ALA A 35 -5.90 -4.18 -0.45
N GLN A 36 -4.61 -3.83 -0.47
CA GLN A 36 -4.07 -2.82 -1.37
C GLN A 36 -4.15 -3.21 -2.84
N ILE A 37 -3.92 -4.47 -3.17
CA ILE A 37 -4.11 -4.99 -4.54
C ILE A 37 -5.59 -4.80 -4.95
N LEU A 38 -6.53 -5.24 -4.11
CA LEU A 38 -7.96 -5.07 -4.39
C LEU A 38 -8.35 -3.59 -4.55
N MET A 39 -7.86 -2.72 -3.67
CA MET A 39 -8.11 -1.29 -3.75
C MET A 39 -7.49 -0.67 -5.02
N SER A 40 -6.29 -1.11 -5.41
CA SER A 40 -5.61 -0.66 -6.63
C SER A 40 -6.39 -1.03 -7.88
N LEU A 41 -7.01 -2.21 -7.93
CA LEU A 41 -7.91 -2.60 -9.01
C LEU A 41 -9.14 -1.68 -9.09
N VAL A 42 -9.70 -1.30 -7.94
CA VAL A 42 -10.82 -0.34 -7.90
C VAL A 42 -10.37 1.06 -8.37
N ILE A 43 -9.18 1.51 -7.98
CA ILE A 43 -8.61 2.78 -8.45
C ILE A 43 -8.38 2.76 -9.96
N LEU A 44 -7.86 1.63 -10.51
CA LEU A 44 -7.68 1.43 -11.94
C LEU A 44 -9.01 1.50 -12.72
N TYR A 45 -10.07 0.90 -12.19
CA TYR A 45 -11.40 0.98 -12.80
C TYR A 45 -11.88 2.44 -12.95
N TYR A 46 -11.61 3.29 -11.94
CA TYR A 46 -11.95 4.71 -11.97
C TYR A 46 -10.83 5.61 -12.54
N PHE A 47 -9.75 5.06 -13.10
CA PHE A 47 -8.54 5.81 -13.40
C PHE A 47 -8.77 7.03 -14.31
N LYS A 48 -9.64 6.90 -15.32
CA LYS A 48 -9.94 8.00 -16.27
C LYS A 48 -10.44 9.27 -15.57
N THR A 49 -11.15 9.10 -14.45
CA THR A 49 -11.81 10.17 -13.70
C THR A 49 -10.90 10.88 -12.69
N LEU A 50 -9.67 10.41 -12.49
CA LEU A 50 -8.71 10.99 -11.55
C LEU A 50 -7.99 12.20 -12.14
N SER A 51 -7.50 13.10 -11.28
CA SER A 51 -6.67 14.22 -11.69
C SER A 51 -5.36 13.76 -12.33
N LYS A 52 -4.73 14.61 -13.15
CA LYS A 52 -3.43 14.31 -13.78
C LYS A 52 -2.35 14.01 -12.74
N THR A 53 -2.31 14.76 -11.65
CA THR A 53 -1.35 14.57 -10.56
C THR A 53 -1.56 13.22 -9.87
N THR A 54 -2.79 12.88 -9.53
CA THR A 54 -3.11 11.62 -8.85
C THR A 54 -2.87 10.40 -9.74
N LYS A 55 -3.08 10.53 -11.06
CA LYS A 55 -2.71 9.50 -12.04
C LYS A 55 -1.20 9.22 -12.03
N ILE A 56 -0.38 10.28 -12.05
CA ILE A 56 1.09 10.14 -12.01
C ILE A 56 1.55 9.50 -10.70
N LEU A 57 1.02 9.95 -9.56
CA LEU A 57 1.34 9.36 -8.25
C LEU A 57 0.97 7.88 -8.20
N PHE A 58 -0.19 7.51 -8.73
CA PHE A 58 -0.63 6.11 -8.76
C PHE A 58 0.20 5.25 -9.71
N ALA A 59 0.61 5.77 -10.88
CA ALA A 59 1.53 5.08 -11.77
C ALA A 59 2.89 4.85 -11.10
N PHE A 60 3.42 5.86 -10.40
CA PHE A 60 4.65 5.73 -9.63
C PHE A 60 4.52 4.70 -8.50
N TYR A 61 3.38 4.68 -7.81
CA TYR A 61 3.06 3.66 -6.81
C TYR A 61 3.08 2.25 -7.39
N LEU A 62 2.46 2.03 -8.57
CA LEU A 62 2.44 0.70 -9.20
C LEU A 62 3.86 0.22 -9.55
N ILE A 63 4.69 1.11 -10.10
CA ILE A 63 6.09 0.80 -10.39
C ILE A 63 6.83 0.44 -9.09
N LEU A 64 6.70 1.28 -8.06
CA LEU A 64 7.36 1.08 -6.78
C LEU A 64 6.90 -0.22 -6.09
N ALA A 65 5.60 -0.53 -6.11
CA ALA A 65 5.05 -1.77 -5.57
C ALA A 65 5.59 -3.00 -6.32
N ALA A 66 5.65 -2.95 -7.64
CA ALA A 66 6.23 -4.01 -8.45
C ALA A 66 7.73 -4.18 -8.18
N SER A 67 8.48 -3.09 -8.03
CA SER A 67 9.91 -3.13 -7.68
C SER A 67 10.15 -3.76 -6.31
N VAL A 68 9.36 -3.39 -5.29
CA VAL A 68 9.46 -3.97 -3.95
C VAL A 68 9.12 -5.47 -3.99
N LEU A 69 8.09 -5.86 -4.73
CA LEU A 69 7.70 -7.27 -4.84
C LEU A 69 8.77 -8.11 -5.55
N SER A 70 9.35 -7.59 -6.62
CA SER A 70 10.49 -8.22 -7.31
C SER A 70 11.73 -8.33 -6.42
N LEU A 71 12.04 -7.28 -5.65
CA LEU A 71 13.16 -7.29 -4.72
C LEU A 71 12.98 -8.35 -3.63
N VAL A 72 11.77 -8.45 -3.05
CA VAL A 72 11.43 -9.46 -2.04
C VAL A 72 11.51 -10.88 -2.63
N TYR A 73 11.05 -11.07 -3.86
CA TYR A 73 11.10 -12.37 -4.54
C TYR A 73 12.54 -12.82 -4.83
N LEU A 74 13.39 -11.91 -5.32
CA LEU A 74 14.77 -12.21 -5.71
C LEU A 74 15.73 -12.34 -4.51
N ASN A 75 15.47 -11.63 -3.41
CA ASN A 75 16.34 -11.63 -2.23
C ASN A 75 15.82 -12.53 -1.11
N SER A 76 15.29 -13.72 -1.44
CA SER A 76 14.70 -14.69 -0.50
C SER A 76 15.63 -15.21 0.61
N VAL A 77 16.83 -14.66 0.77
CA VAL A 77 17.94 -15.21 1.59
C VAL A 77 18.49 -14.24 2.66
N PHE A 78 17.99 -13.01 2.83
CA PHE A 78 18.60 -12.06 3.79
C PHE A 78 17.70 -11.59 4.94
N ASP A 79 18.25 -11.58 6.16
CA ASP A 79 17.71 -11.05 7.43
C ASP A 79 17.52 -9.50 7.44
N ASN A 80 17.17 -8.90 6.31
CA ASN A 80 17.05 -7.45 6.21
C ASN A 80 15.63 -7.00 6.59
N VAL A 81 15.44 -6.70 7.88
CA VAL A 81 14.20 -6.17 8.45
C VAL A 81 13.66 -4.99 7.62
N LEU A 82 14.53 -4.14 7.07
CA LEU A 82 14.09 -3.00 6.26
C LEU A 82 13.39 -3.43 4.95
N LEU A 83 13.81 -4.54 4.35
CA LEU A 83 13.24 -5.07 3.11
C LEU A 83 11.85 -5.68 3.33
N TYR A 84 11.66 -6.41 4.43
CA TYR A 84 10.42 -7.14 4.72
C TYR A 84 9.40 -6.35 5.56
N PHE A 85 9.86 -5.31 6.28
CA PHE A 85 9.00 -4.49 7.14
C PHE A 85 8.95 -3.04 6.65
N GLY A 86 10.12 -2.43 6.46
CA GLY A 86 10.23 -1.02 6.10
C GLY A 86 9.60 -0.72 4.74
N LEU A 87 10.04 -1.41 3.69
CA LEU A 87 9.56 -1.15 2.33
C LEU A 87 8.06 -1.41 2.16
N PRO A 88 7.48 -2.56 2.60
CA PRO A 88 6.04 -2.77 2.51
C PRO A 88 5.22 -1.74 3.30
N MET A 89 5.74 -1.26 4.43
CA MET A 89 5.02 -0.26 5.21
C MET A 89 5.08 1.14 4.57
N LEU A 90 6.22 1.49 3.95
CA LEU A 90 6.34 2.72 3.17
C LEU A 90 5.46 2.68 1.92
N THR A 91 5.40 1.55 1.20
CA THR A 91 4.49 1.39 0.06
C THR A 91 3.04 1.52 0.50
N ALA A 92 2.71 0.97 1.67
CA ALA A 92 1.38 1.07 2.25
C ALA A 92 0.98 2.50 2.63
N LEU A 93 1.91 3.24 3.25
CA LEU A 93 1.71 4.64 3.57
C LEU A 93 1.52 5.48 2.30
N PHE A 94 2.29 5.18 1.24
CA PHE A 94 2.14 5.89 -0.02
C PHE A 94 0.78 5.59 -0.69
N HIS A 95 0.33 4.34 -0.64
CA HIS A 95 -1.02 3.97 -1.08
C HIS A 95 -2.11 4.70 -0.26
N LEU A 96 -1.92 4.84 1.06
CA LEU A 96 -2.80 5.62 1.92
C LEU A 96 -2.88 7.09 1.47
N TYR A 97 -1.74 7.72 1.21
CA TYR A 97 -1.70 9.09 0.69
C TYR A 97 -2.44 9.23 -0.64
N ILE A 98 -2.29 8.27 -1.57
CA ILE A 98 -3.03 8.29 -2.84
C ILE A 98 -4.54 8.17 -2.59
N THR A 99 -4.98 7.24 -1.73
CA THR A 99 -6.42 7.12 -1.41
C THR A 99 -6.98 8.37 -0.73
N TYR A 100 -6.18 9.09 0.05
CA TYR A 100 -6.53 10.38 0.63
C TYR A 100 -6.67 11.48 -0.43
N ARG A 101 -5.73 11.55 -1.37
CA ARG A 101 -5.80 12.51 -2.50
C ARG A 101 -7.06 12.30 -3.33
N ILE A 102 -7.34 11.04 -3.68
CA ILE A 102 -8.54 10.67 -4.43
C ILE A 102 -9.82 11.05 -3.66
N LYS A 103 -9.81 10.96 -2.33
CA LYS A 103 -10.92 11.38 -1.46
C LYS A 103 -11.16 12.90 -1.51
N ILE A 104 -10.11 13.71 -1.58
CA ILE A 104 -10.26 15.17 -1.67
C ILE A 104 -10.79 15.59 -3.04
N GLU A 105 -10.34 14.92 -4.10
CA GLU A 105 -10.73 15.23 -5.48
C GLU A 105 -12.18 14.86 -5.80
N ARG A 106 -12.86 14.07 -4.94
CA ARG A 106 -14.19 13.50 -5.17
C ARG A 106 -15.04 13.40 -3.91
#